data_AF-A0AAD9VK08-F1
#
_entry.id   AF-A0AAD9VK08-F1
#
_cell.length_a   1.000
_cell.length_b   1.000
_cell.length_c   1.000
_cell.angle_alpha   90.00
_cell.angle_beta   90.00
_cell.angle_gamma   90.00
#
_symmetry.space_group_name_H-M   'P 1'
#
loop_
_entity.id
_entity.type
_entity.pdbx_description
1 polymer ?
#
loop_
_entity_poly.entity_id
_entity_poly.type
_entity_poly.pdbx_seq_one_letter_code
_entity_poly.pdbx_strand_id
1 'polypeptide(L)'
;MKYNYLPPLSNIRSSLKTRSREYILENSLHGVPYFADPTRPLCERGVWFVLTMASVGATIFTIITIWNKFQEEPTVTGLDTEVSDVEITFPQVFVCFDGNKLNYSGVNDLEKKFYEKIYDWQWGEEINNTIEGTIPKTVKNYREIFARLAPDCDAVLTMFLPDKFVKVITPAGICCKYIVTTVLGIKDNPWGIIFSSAIYPFRLYLMNPSDVGPMRDASPVLKLRRAARVRLEVHYTYATSDLKMLSRYQRQCYYEGEQSTYNNCRLNCVSNDIFKKCRCLPWFLIENGRFKLRPWRMRLKKI
;
A
#
# COMPACT_ATOMS: atom_id res chain seq x y z
N MET A 1 25.52 46.20 47.10
CA MET A 1 24.88 47.50 46.77
C MET A 1 24.46 47.45 45.31
N LYS A 2 23.16 47.43 45.00
CA LYS A 2 22.66 47.62 43.63
C LYS A 2 22.53 49.13 43.41
N TYR A 3 23.42 49.71 42.61
CA TYR A 3 23.24 51.07 42.15
C TYR A 3 22.08 51.12 41.16
N ASN A 4 20.94 51.66 41.58
CA ASN A 4 19.82 51.98 40.69
C ASN A 4 20.14 53.30 39.98
N TYR A 5 21.09 53.26 39.05
CA TYR A 5 21.39 54.38 38.17
C TYR A 5 20.40 54.37 37.00
N LEU A 6 19.54 55.38 36.94
CA LEU A 6 18.68 55.65 35.79
C LEU A 6 19.26 56.84 35.02
N PRO A 7 19.84 56.63 33.83
CA PRO A 7 20.40 57.72 33.05
C PRO A 7 19.29 58.70 32.61
N PRO A 8 19.62 60.00 32.49
CA PRO A 8 18.68 60.97 31.95
C PRO A 8 18.31 60.61 30.49
N LEU A 9 17.05 60.86 30.11
CA LEU A 9 16.49 60.54 28.79
C LEU A 9 17.30 61.10 27.61
N SER A 10 17.97 62.23 27.78
CA SER A 10 18.88 62.83 26.79
C SER A 10 20.08 61.92 26.48
N ASN A 11 20.69 61.32 27.50
CA ASN A 11 21.83 60.42 27.36
C ASN A 11 21.41 59.10 26.72
N ILE A 12 20.22 58.59 27.08
CA ILE A 12 19.63 57.42 26.44
C ILE A 12 19.40 57.69 24.95
N ARG A 13 18.84 58.85 24.59
CA ARG A 13 18.59 59.24 23.19
C ARG A 13 19.89 59.38 22.39
N SER A 14 20.90 60.03 22.97
CA SER A 14 22.22 60.18 22.35
C SER A 14 22.90 58.83 22.13
N SER A 15 22.87 57.98 23.15
CA SER A 15 23.40 56.62 23.09
C SER A 15 22.67 55.78 22.04
N LEU A 16 21.33 55.80 22.03
CA LEU A 16 20.51 55.09 21.04
C LEU A 16 20.84 55.52 19.61
N LYS A 17 20.97 56.82 19.36
CA LYS A 17 21.32 57.35 18.03
C LYS A 17 22.70 56.90 17.56
N THR A 18 23.67 56.90 18.47
CA THR A 18 25.05 56.49 18.16
C THR A 18 25.12 55.00 17.91
N ARG A 19 24.52 54.20 18.80
CA ARG A 19 24.50 52.74 18.71
C ARG A 19 23.70 52.21 17.55
N SER A 20 22.56 52.83 17.20
CA SER A 20 21.79 52.42 16.02
C SER A 20 22.54 52.69 14.73
N ARG A 21 23.30 53.79 14.67
CA ARG A 21 24.15 54.10 13.51
C ARG A 21 25.31 53.12 13.39
N GLU A 22 26.03 52.84 14.48
CA GLU A 22 27.09 51.83 14.52
C GLU A 22 26.55 50.45 14.10
N TYR A 23 25.39 50.05 14.62
CA TYR A 23 24.75 48.78 14.28
C TYR A 23 24.43 48.64 12.78
N ILE A 24 23.99 49.72 12.14
CA ILE A 24 23.69 49.71 10.69
C ILE A 24 24.97 49.71 9.84
N LEU A 25 26.07 50.27 10.33
CA LEU A 25 27.33 50.33 9.58
C LEU A 25 28.20 49.08 9.76
N GLU A 26 28.17 48.47 10.95
CA GLU A 26 29.04 47.36 11.35
C GLU A 26 28.30 46.01 11.43
N ASN A 27 27.17 45.86 10.74
CA ASN A 27 26.46 44.56 10.71
C ASN A 27 26.99 43.62 9.61
N SER A 28 26.60 42.36 9.73
CA SER A 28 26.93 41.30 8.78
C SER A 28 26.02 41.27 7.54
N LEU A 29 25.04 42.17 7.39
CA LEU A 29 24.20 42.24 6.20
C LEU A 29 24.97 42.93 5.09
N HIS A 30 25.41 42.13 4.12
CA HIS A 30 26.36 42.55 3.09
C HIS A 30 26.01 43.88 2.39
N GLY A 31 24.74 44.13 2.06
CA GLY A 31 24.32 45.32 1.33
C GLY A 31 24.11 46.59 2.17
N VAL A 32 23.91 46.45 3.48
CA VAL A 32 23.43 47.54 4.36
C VAL A 32 24.47 48.64 4.59
N PRO A 33 25.75 48.33 4.87
CA PRO A 33 26.77 49.36 5.05
C PRO A 33 26.93 50.27 3.82
N TYR A 34 26.79 49.72 2.62
CA TYR A 34 27.08 50.44 1.37
C TYR A 34 26.07 51.54 1.01
N PHE A 35 24.78 51.39 1.37
CA PHE A 35 23.80 52.46 1.17
C PHE A 35 23.61 53.34 2.41
N ALA A 36 24.00 52.86 3.60
CA ALA A 36 23.90 53.58 4.87
C ALA A 36 25.10 54.48 5.18
N ASP A 37 26.28 54.19 4.61
CA ASP A 37 27.49 55.00 4.80
C ASP A 37 27.35 56.38 4.13
N PRO A 38 27.34 57.47 4.91
CA PRO A 38 27.20 58.83 4.38
C PRO A 38 28.46 59.31 3.63
N THR A 39 29.59 58.62 3.74
CA THR A 39 30.83 58.98 3.02
C THR A 39 30.77 58.63 1.53
N ARG A 40 29.81 57.80 1.11
CA ARG A 40 29.68 57.34 -0.28
C ARG A 40 28.77 58.24 -1.15
N PRO A 41 29.03 58.34 -2.46
CA PRO A 41 28.19 59.10 -3.40
C PRO A 41 26.73 58.63 -3.40
N LEU A 42 25.79 59.57 -3.56
CA LEU A 42 24.34 59.28 -3.55
C LEU A 42 23.91 58.26 -4.62
N CYS A 43 24.52 58.30 -5.81
CA CYS A 43 24.20 57.35 -6.90
C CYS A 43 24.63 55.93 -6.54
N GLU A 44 25.82 55.76 -5.97
CA GLU A 44 26.34 54.46 -5.51
C GLU A 44 25.43 53.87 -4.42
N ARG A 45 25.02 54.72 -3.45
CA ARG A 45 24.08 54.32 -2.39
C ARG A 45 22.72 53.88 -2.95
N GLY A 46 22.22 54.56 -3.99
CA GLY A 46 20.99 54.17 -4.69
C GLY A 46 21.10 52.81 -5.37
N VAL A 47 22.21 52.54 -6.06
CA VAL A 47 22.47 51.25 -6.70
C VAL A 47 22.53 50.13 -5.66
N TRP A 48 23.28 50.32 -4.57
CA TRP A 48 23.37 49.33 -3.48
C TRP A 48 22.03 49.08 -2.79
N PHE A 49 21.20 50.11 -2.63
CA PHE A 49 19.85 49.95 -2.10
C PHE A 49 18.99 49.06 -3.01
N VAL A 50 18.96 49.33 -4.31
CA VAL A 50 18.19 48.53 -5.28
C VAL A 50 18.67 47.08 -5.33
N LEU A 51 19.99 46.85 -5.38
CA LEU A 51 20.57 45.51 -5.38
C LEU A 51 20.24 44.74 -4.10
N THR A 52 20.30 45.41 -2.94
CA THR A 52 19.95 44.80 -1.66
C THR A 52 18.47 44.42 -1.61
N MET A 53 17.58 45.30 -2.05
CA MET A 53 16.14 45.02 -2.10
C MET A 53 15.80 43.88 -3.07
N ALA A 54 16.45 43.83 -4.24
CA ALA A 54 16.31 42.72 -5.18
C ALA A 54 16.78 41.39 -4.57
N SER A 55 17.90 41.40 -3.84
CA SER A 55 18.42 40.22 -3.13
C SER A 55 17.46 39.73 -2.05
N VAL A 56 16.86 40.64 -1.27
CA VAL A 56 15.85 40.30 -0.25
C VAL A 56 14.61 39.69 -0.91
N GLY A 57 14.13 40.28 -2.02
CA GLY A 57 13.02 39.75 -2.80
C GLY A 57 13.28 38.34 -3.32
N ALA A 58 14.45 38.09 -3.90
CA ALA A 58 14.87 36.77 -4.37
C ALA A 58 14.99 35.76 -3.21
N THR A 59 15.48 36.20 -2.04
CA THR A 59 15.57 35.35 -0.84
C THR A 59 14.19 34.95 -0.33
N ILE A 60 13.25 35.90 -0.25
CA ILE A 60 11.86 35.59 0.15
C ILE A 60 11.21 34.63 -0.85
N PHE A 61 11.39 34.88 -2.15
CA PHE A 61 10.85 34.01 -3.19
C PHE A 61 11.39 32.57 -3.07
N THR A 62 12.71 32.41 -2.93
CA THR A 62 13.34 31.09 -2.78
C THR A 62 12.92 30.38 -1.49
N ILE A 63 12.79 31.10 -0.37
CA ILE A 63 12.25 30.54 0.89
C ILE A 63 10.85 29.97 0.67
N ILE A 64 9.96 30.72 0.01
CA ILE A 64 8.59 30.27 -0.28
C ILE A 64 8.61 29.03 -1.19
N THR A 65 9.42 29.04 -2.25
CA THR A 65 9.53 27.90 -3.17
C THR A 65 10.04 26.64 -2.47
N ILE A 66 11.11 26.74 -1.68
CA ILE A 66 11.68 25.60 -0.95
C ILE A 66 10.69 25.09 0.10
N TRP A 67 10.01 26.00 0.80
CA TRP A 67 9.01 25.61 1.81
C TRP A 67 7.84 24.86 1.19
N ASN A 68 7.29 25.35 0.07
CA ASN A 68 6.20 24.67 -0.63
C ASN A 68 6.64 23.29 -1.12
N LYS A 69 7.84 23.19 -1.71
CA LYS A 69 8.41 21.91 -2.12
C LYS A 69 8.54 20.93 -0.95
N PHE A 70 8.95 21.40 0.22
CA PHE A 70 9.06 20.56 1.41
C PHE A 70 7.69 20.08 1.93
N GLN A 71 6.63 20.86 1.77
CA GLN A 71 5.29 20.44 2.17
C GLN A 71 4.65 19.43 1.20
N GLU A 72 4.89 19.60 -0.10
CA GLU A 72 4.26 18.79 -1.15
C GLU A 72 5.09 17.53 -1.47
N GLU A 73 6.41 17.65 -1.54
CA GLU A 73 7.33 16.59 -2.01
C GLU A 73 8.63 16.50 -1.16
N PRO A 74 8.56 16.15 0.14
CA PRO A 74 9.72 16.09 1.03
C PRO A 74 10.63 14.86 0.83
N THR A 75 10.22 13.89 0.02
CA THR A 75 10.90 12.59 -0.10
C THR A 75 11.67 12.47 -1.40
N VAL A 76 12.88 11.91 -1.35
CA VAL A 76 13.70 11.59 -2.53
C VAL A 76 13.88 10.08 -2.62
N THR A 77 13.76 9.54 -3.83
CA THR A 77 14.03 8.12 -4.11
C THR A 77 15.46 7.95 -4.62
N GLY A 78 16.16 6.95 -4.11
CA GLY A 78 17.52 6.61 -4.51
C GLY A 78 17.65 5.12 -4.73
N LEU A 79 18.62 4.71 -5.56
CA LEU A 79 19.00 3.32 -5.67
C LEU A 79 19.88 2.97 -4.49
N ASP A 80 19.44 1.98 -3.72
CA ASP A 80 20.28 1.40 -2.70
C ASP A 80 21.04 0.19 -3.28
N THR A 81 22.34 0.15 -3.03
CA THR A 81 23.24 -0.91 -3.48
C THR A 81 23.77 -1.76 -2.32
N GLU A 82 23.44 -1.40 -1.07
CA GLU A 82 23.78 -2.19 0.10
C GLU A 82 22.74 -3.31 0.28
N VAL A 83 23.10 -4.51 -0.18
CA VAL A 83 22.21 -5.69 -0.18
C VAL A 83 22.36 -6.54 1.09
N SER A 84 23.24 -6.18 2.03
CA SER A 84 23.73 -7.12 3.05
C SER A 84 22.75 -7.46 4.19
N ASP A 85 21.74 -6.62 4.45
CA ASP A 85 20.93 -6.75 5.69
C ASP A 85 19.41 -6.63 5.48
N VAL A 86 18.92 -6.82 4.25
CA VAL A 86 17.48 -6.74 3.96
C VAL A 86 16.81 -8.11 4.13
N GLU A 87 15.93 -8.22 5.13
CA GLU A 87 15.06 -9.37 5.30
C GLU A 87 13.92 -9.35 4.27
N ILE A 88 14.03 -10.15 3.21
CA ILE A 88 12.98 -10.28 2.21
C ILE A 88 12.03 -11.39 2.63
N THR A 89 10.77 -11.03 2.91
CA THR A 89 9.73 -12.01 3.19
C THR A 89 9.29 -12.70 1.90
N PHE A 90 9.26 -14.03 1.90
CA PHE A 90 8.75 -14.80 0.76
C PHE A 90 7.27 -14.49 0.50
N PRO A 91 6.85 -14.27 -0.76
CA PRO A 91 5.47 -13.94 -1.07
C PRO A 91 4.52 -15.09 -0.74
N GLN A 92 3.24 -14.78 -0.55
CA GLN A 92 2.22 -15.81 -0.44
C GLN A 92 1.94 -16.42 -1.80
N VAL A 93 2.02 -17.75 -1.85
CA VAL A 93 1.71 -18.54 -3.04
C VAL A 93 0.29 -19.08 -2.92
N PHE A 94 -0.54 -18.75 -3.92
CA PHE A 94 -1.89 -19.30 -4.07
C PHE A 94 -1.99 -20.07 -5.38
N VAL A 95 -2.49 -21.29 -5.30
CA VAL A 95 -2.85 -22.11 -6.46
C VAL A 95 -4.36 -22.23 -6.50
N CYS A 96 -4.99 -21.59 -7.48
CA CYS A 96 -6.45 -21.53 -7.60
C CYS A 96 -6.97 -22.42 -8.73
N PHE A 97 -8.12 -23.03 -8.48
CA PHE A 97 -8.79 -23.92 -9.44
C PHE A 97 -9.92 -23.20 -10.17
N ASP A 98 -10.05 -23.49 -11.47
CA ASP A 98 -11.17 -23.05 -12.30
C ASP A 98 -12.41 -23.92 -11.99
N GLY A 99 -13.62 -23.40 -12.23
CA GLY A 99 -14.87 -24.12 -11.89
C GLY A 99 -14.95 -25.52 -12.50
N ASN A 100 -14.46 -25.68 -13.72
CA ASN A 100 -14.41 -26.96 -14.42
C ASN A 100 -13.48 -28.02 -13.81
N LYS A 101 -12.74 -27.69 -12.74
CA LYS A 101 -11.86 -28.61 -11.99
C LYS A 101 -12.45 -29.05 -10.66
N LEU A 102 -13.66 -28.59 -10.32
CA LEU A 102 -14.38 -29.08 -9.16
C LEU A 102 -14.84 -30.53 -9.41
N ASN A 103 -14.92 -31.32 -8.33
CA ASN A 103 -15.38 -32.69 -8.38
C ASN A 103 -16.91 -32.75 -8.43
N TYR A 104 -17.46 -32.97 -9.62
CA TYR A 104 -18.89 -33.10 -9.87
C TYR A 104 -19.39 -34.55 -9.86
N SER A 105 -18.67 -35.48 -9.22
CA SER A 105 -19.12 -36.87 -9.10
C SER A 105 -20.49 -36.93 -8.40
N GLY A 106 -21.52 -37.40 -9.11
CA GLY A 106 -22.90 -37.47 -8.59
C GLY A 106 -23.72 -36.19 -8.75
N VAL A 107 -23.28 -35.24 -9.58
CA VAL A 107 -24.02 -34.02 -9.94
C VAL A 107 -24.49 -34.13 -11.39
N ASN A 108 -25.75 -33.76 -11.67
CA ASN A 108 -26.31 -33.79 -13.01
C ASN A 108 -25.67 -32.74 -13.93
N ASP A 109 -25.62 -32.98 -15.24
CA ASP A 109 -24.96 -32.07 -16.20
C ASP A 109 -25.50 -30.64 -16.19
N LEU A 110 -26.81 -30.47 -15.99
CA LEU A 110 -27.46 -29.16 -15.88
C LEU A 110 -27.01 -28.42 -14.61
N GLU A 111 -26.97 -29.13 -13.48
CA GLU A 111 -26.55 -28.59 -12.19
C GLU A 111 -25.04 -28.26 -12.20
N LYS A 112 -24.23 -29.10 -12.85
CA LYS A 112 -22.81 -28.84 -13.10
C LYS A 112 -22.60 -27.52 -13.84
N LYS A 113 -23.27 -27.32 -14.98
CA LYS A 113 -23.17 -26.07 -15.76
C LYS A 113 -23.59 -24.85 -14.94
N PHE A 114 -24.60 -25.00 -14.10
CA PHE A 114 -25.06 -23.95 -13.20
C PHE A 114 -24.00 -23.61 -12.13
N TYR A 115 -23.41 -24.62 -11.49
CA TYR A 115 -22.34 -24.42 -10.52
C TYR A 115 -21.08 -23.81 -11.13
N GLU A 116 -20.67 -24.23 -12.32
CA GLU A 116 -19.55 -23.60 -13.04
C GLU A 116 -19.81 -22.11 -13.28
N LYS A 117 -21.01 -21.73 -13.76
CA LYS A 117 -21.40 -20.33 -13.97
C LYS A 117 -21.40 -19.50 -12.69
N ILE A 118 -21.87 -20.03 -11.56
CA ILE A 118 -21.86 -19.33 -10.26
C ILE A 118 -20.44 -19.22 -9.68
N TYR A 119 -19.66 -20.30 -9.76
CA TYR A 119 -18.31 -20.35 -9.24
C TYR A 119 -17.40 -19.36 -10.00
N ASP A 120 -17.39 -19.47 -11.33
CA ASP A 120 -16.61 -18.58 -12.19
C ASP A 120 -17.28 -17.21 -12.36
N TRP A 121 -18.50 -17.03 -11.83
CA TRP A 121 -19.32 -15.81 -11.83
C TRP A 121 -19.31 -15.13 -13.20
N GLN A 122 -19.87 -15.87 -14.16
CA GLN A 122 -20.08 -15.47 -15.54
C GLN A 122 -21.59 -15.35 -15.79
N TRP A 123 -22.07 -14.13 -16.03
CA TRP A 123 -23.51 -13.83 -16.19
C TRP A 123 -23.85 -13.35 -17.62
N GLY A 124 -23.05 -13.71 -18.62
CA GLY A 124 -23.17 -13.23 -20.01
C GLY A 124 -24.25 -13.90 -20.85
N GLU A 125 -24.87 -14.97 -20.37
CA GLU A 125 -26.00 -15.65 -21.01
C GLU A 125 -27.16 -15.71 -20.03
N GLU A 126 -28.36 -15.35 -20.47
CA GLU A 126 -29.58 -15.50 -19.67
C GLU A 126 -29.69 -16.96 -19.20
N ILE A 127 -29.91 -17.14 -17.90
CA ILE A 127 -30.23 -18.45 -17.35
C ILE A 127 -31.65 -18.75 -17.82
N ASN A 128 -31.80 -19.56 -18.85
CA ASN A 128 -33.13 -19.98 -19.32
C ASN A 128 -33.98 -20.45 -18.13
N ASN A 129 -35.22 -19.95 -18.03
CA ASN A 129 -36.15 -20.19 -16.92
C ASN A 129 -36.40 -21.69 -16.62
N THR A 130 -36.09 -22.60 -17.54
CA THR A 130 -36.10 -24.06 -17.33
C THR A 130 -35.06 -24.55 -16.33
N ILE A 131 -33.93 -23.84 -16.17
CA ILE A 131 -32.88 -24.15 -15.19
C ILE A 131 -33.38 -23.79 -13.78
N GLU A 132 -34.17 -22.73 -13.64
CA GLU A 132 -34.70 -22.22 -12.38
C GLU A 132 -35.60 -23.24 -11.64
N GLY A 133 -36.33 -24.07 -12.39
CA GLY A 133 -37.19 -25.13 -11.85
C GLY A 133 -36.46 -26.38 -11.35
N THR A 134 -35.19 -26.58 -11.76
CA THR A 134 -34.41 -27.80 -11.43
C THR A 134 -33.40 -27.54 -10.30
N ILE A 135 -33.15 -26.28 -9.98
CA ILE A 135 -32.23 -25.90 -8.89
C ILE A 135 -32.92 -26.22 -7.56
N PRO A 136 -32.26 -26.98 -6.66
CA PRO A 136 -32.80 -27.19 -5.33
C PRO A 136 -32.93 -25.84 -4.61
N LYS A 137 -34.18 -25.38 -4.40
CA LYS A 137 -34.51 -24.17 -3.61
C LYS A 137 -33.96 -24.22 -2.16
N THR A 138 -33.47 -25.39 -1.75
CA THR A 138 -32.85 -25.70 -0.47
C THR A 138 -31.36 -25.33 -0.38
N VAL A 139 -30.67 -25.06 -1.49
CA VAL A 139 -29.26 -24.66 -1.47
C VAL A 139 -29.12 -23.19 -1.08
N LYS A 140 -28.84 -22.94 0.20
CA LYS A 140 -28.62 -21.58 0.74
C LYS A 140 -27.14 -21.21 0.84
N ASN A 141 -26.21 -22.17 0.82
CA ASN A 141 -24.80 -21.94 1.14
C ASN A 141 -23.83 -22.44 0.06
N TYR A 142 -23.70 -21.68 -1.03
CA TYR A 142 -22.75 -21.96 -2.10
C TYR A 142 -21.29 -22.04 -1.62
N ARG A 143 -20.93 -21.34 -0.54
CA ARG A 143 -19.58 -21.36 0.03
C ARG A 143 -19.16 -22.76 0.47
N GLU A 144 -20.04 -23.44 1.21
CA GLU A 144 -19.79 -24.81 1.70
C GLU A 144 -19.81 -25.83 0.56
N ILE A 145 -20.73 -25.65 -0.39
CA ILE A 145 -20.82 -26.52 -1.57
C ILE A 145 -19.53 -26.45 -2.36
N PHE A 146 -19.07 -25.26 -2.74
CA PHE A 146 -17.83 -25.15 -3.49
C PHE A 146 -16.63 -25.62 -2.66
N ALA A 147 -16.59 -25.34 -1.35
CA ALA A 147 -15.52 -25.85 -0.48
C ALA A 147 -15.41 -27.38 -0.47
N ARG A 148 -16.55 -28.07 -0.59
CA ARG A 148 -16.64 -29.53 -0.68
C ARG A 148 -16.30 -30.05 -2.08
N LEU A 149 -16.79 -29.38 -3.13
CA LEU A 149 -16.54 -29.80 -4.52
C LEU A 149 -15.08 -29.52 -4.93
N ALA A 150 -14.42 -28.55 -4.31
CA ALA A 150 -13.02 -28.23 -4.59
C ALA A 150 -12.08 -29.34 -4.11
N PRO A 151 -11.07 -29.69 -4.92
CA PRO A 151 -10.15 -30.75 -4.58
C PRO A 151 -9.34 -30.40 -3.33
N ASP A 152 -8.89 -31.43 -2.61
CA ASP A 152 -8.04 -31.23 -1.43
C ASP A 152 -6.61 -30.89 -1.84
N CYS A 153 -6.03 -29.93 -1.14
CA CYS A 153 -4.73 -29.39 -1.50
C CYS A 153 -3.61 -30.44 -1.41
N ASP A 154 -3.67 -31.33 -0.42
CA ASP A 154 -2.69 -32.40 -0.23
C ASP A 154 -2.78 -33.47 -1.33
N ALA A 155 -3.97 -33.65 -1.93
CA ALA A 155 -4.18 -34.60 -3.01
C ALA A 155 -3.71 -34.04 -4.37
N VAL A 156 -3.78 -32.72 -4.55
CA VAL A 156 -3.41 -32.08 -5.80
C VAL A 156 -1.95 -31.65 -5.80
N LEU A 157 -1.47 -31.05 -4.72
CA LEU A 157 -0.15 -30.45 -4.61
C LEU A 157 0.69 -31.26 -3.63
N THR A 158 1.56 -32.10 -4.18
CA THR A 158 2.50 -32.89 -3.38
C THR A 158 3.84 -32.16 -3.33
N MET A 159 4.36 -31.95 -2.12
CA MET A 159 5.61 -31.24 -1.86
C MET A 159 6.55 -32.13 -1.03
N PHE A 160 7.86 -31.97 -1.24
CA PHE A 160 8.89 -32.79 -0.57
C PHE A 160 9.27 -32.28 0.84
N LEU A 161 8.74 -31.14 1.27
CA LEU A 161 9.07 -30.47 2.54
C LEU A 161 7.90 -30.58 3.54
N PRO A 162 8.12 -30.35 4.86
CA PRO A 162 7.06 -30.40 5.87
C PRO A 162 5.99 -29.30 5.72
N ASP A 163 6.15 -28.40 4.76
CA ASP A 163 5.24 -27.31 4.50
C ASP A 163 3.96 -27.79 3.78
N LYS A 164 2.83 -27.20 4.17
CA LYS A 164 1.50 -27.66 3.79
C LYS A 164 0.75 -26.60 2.98
N PHE A 165 0.03 -27.05 1.96
CA PHE A 165 -0.97 -26.23 1.29
C PHE A 165 -2.32 -26.35 2.01
N VAL A 166 -2.92 -25.22 2.38
CA VAL A 166 -4.25 -25.19 3.02
C VAL A 166 -5.30 -24.63 2.08
N LYS A 167 -6.50 -25.23 2.11
CA LYS A 167 -7.65 -24.77 1.33
C LYS A 167 -8.14 -23.43 1.89
N VAL A 168 -8.22 -22.43 1.03
CA VAL A 168 -8.72 -21.09 1.35
C VAL A 168 -9.72 -20.63 0.30
N ILE A 169 -10.73 -19.90 0.75
CA ILE A 169 -11.70 -19.27 -0.14
C ILE A 169 -11.25 -17.84 -0.40
N THR A 170 -11.08 -17.50 -1.67
CA THR A 170 -10.61 -16.19 -2.11
C THR A 170 -11.60 -15.64 -3.15
N PRO A 171 -11.57 -14.34 -3.45
CA PRO A 171 -12.38 -13.81 -4.53
C PRO A 171 -12.15 -14.56 -5.85
N ALA A 172 -10.90 -14.87 -6.21
CA ALA A 172 -10.56 -15.60 -7.45
C ALA A 172 -11.10 -17.03 -7.53
N GLY A 173 -11.61 -17.58 -6.43
CA GLY A 173 -12.09 -18.96 -6.31
C GLY A 173 -11.55 -19.65 -5.05
N ILE A 174 -11.69 -20.97 -5.02
CA ILE A 174 -11.05 -21.80 -4.00
C ILE A 174 -9.62 -22.09 -4.42
N CYS A 175 -8.72 -21.82 -3.49
CA CYS A 175 -7.29 -21.90 -3.73
C CYS A 175 -6.61 -22.68 -2.62
N CYS A 176 -5.43 -23.19 -2.94
CA CYS A 176 -4.47 -23.75 -2.01
C CYS A 176 -3.43 -22.69 -1.68
N LYS A 177 -3.42 -22.24 -0.43
CA LYS A 177 -2.45 -21.29 0.11
C LYS A 177 -1.28 -22.06 0.70
N TYR A 178 -0.07 -21.72 0.27
CA TYR A 178 1.15 -22.23 0.87
C TYR A 178 1.36 -21.60 2.26
N ILE A 179 1.56 -22.42 3.28
CA ILE A 179 1.96 -21.97 4.62
C ILE A 179 3.38 -22.43 4.87
N VAL A 180 4.27 -21.45 5.02
CA VAL A 180 5.63 -21.68 5.51
C VAL A 180 5.56 -21.88 7.02
N THR A 181 5.91 -23.07 7.49
CA THR A 181 5.88 -23.42 8.92
C THR A 181 7.22 -23.20 9.61
N THR A 182 8.31 -23.13 8.84
CA THR A 182 9.66 -22.90 9.34
C THR A 182 10.15 -21.53 8.85
N VAL A 183 10.56 -20.65 9.76
CA VAL A 183 11.28 -19.43 9.39
C VAL A 183 12.63 -19.88 8.85
N LEU A 184 12.71 -20.08 7.54
CA LEU A 184 13.93 -20.44 6.86
C LEU A 184 14.84 -19.20 6.86
N GLY A 185 15.61 -19.03 7.94
CA GLY A 185 16.72 -18.09 8.01
C GLY A 185 17.87 -18.57 7.11
N ILE A 186 17.62 -18.64 5.80
CA ILE A 186 18.59 -19.12 4.81
C ILE A 186 19.20 -17.89 4.15
N LYS A 187 20.47 -17.62 4.47
CA LYS A 187 21.15 -16.42 3.97
C LYS A 187 21.55 -16.49 2.49
N ASP A 188 21.88 -17.66 1.90
CA ASP A 188 22.59 -17.60 0.59
C ASP A 188 22.35 -18.76 -0.40
N ASN A 189 21.50 -19.76 -0.13
CA ASN A 189 21.32 -20.88 -1.06
C ASN A 189 20.05 -20.70 -1.91
N PRO A 190 20.08 -20.84 -3.25
CA PRO A 190 18.88 -20.77 -4.07
C PRO A 190 17.95 -21.93 -3.70
N TRP A 191 16.92 -21.61 -2.93
CA TRP A 191 15.88 -22.54 -2.55
C TRP A 191 14.68 -22.35 -3.47
N GLY A 192 14.00 -23.45 -3.77
CA GLY A 192 12.85 -23.46 -4.66
C GLY A 192 11.80 -24.41 -4.12
N ILE A 193 10.54 -24.01 -4.27
CA ILE A 193 9.41 -24.86 -3.94
C ILE A 193 9.15 -25.73 -5.16
N ILE A 194 9.38 -27.04 -5.02
CA ILE A 194 9.06 -28.03 -6.04
C ILE A 194 7.80 -28.77 -5.58
N PHE A 195 6.77 -28.71 -6.41
CA PHE A 195 5.53 -29.43 -6.17
C PHE A 195 5.04 -30.06 -7.48
N SER A 196 4.39 -31.22 -7.35
CA SER A 196 3.71 -31.88 -8.47
C SER A 196 2.21 -31.62 -8.37
N SER A 197 1.57 -31.37 -9.51
CA SER A 197 0.11 -31.21 -9.60
C SER A 197 -0.54 -32.40 -10.30
N ALA A 198 -1.56 -32.99 -9.69
CA ALA A 198 -2.40 -34.00 -10.34
C ALA A 198 -3.44 -33.39 -11.31
N ILE A 199 -3.72 -32.08 -11.19
CA ILE A 199 -4.78 -31.40 -11.94
C ILE A 199 -4.21 -30.21 -12.72
N TYR A 200 -4.50 -30.13 -14.01
CA TYR A 200 -4.19 -28.99 -14.88
C TYR A 200 -5.41 -28.58 -15.74
N PRO A 201 -5.56 -27.29 -16.10
CA PRO A 201 -4.75 -26.18 -15.67
C PRO A 201 -5.13 -25.65 -14.27
N PHE A 202 -4.18 -24.97 -13.64
CA PHE A 202 -4.43 -24.16 -12.44
C PHE A 202 -3.79 -22.78 -12.59
N ARG A 203 -4.29 -21.82 -11.82
CA ARG A 203 -3.82 -20.43 -11.79
C ARG A 203 -2.90 -20.22 -10.60
N LEU A 204 -1.66 -19.79 -10.86
CA LEU A 204 -0.68 -19.43 -9.84
C LEU A 204 -0.73 -17.93 -9.58
N TYR A 205 -0.86 -17.55 -8.31
CA TYR A 205 -0.81 -16.18 -7.84
C TYR A 205 0.30 -16.02 -6.80
N LEU A 206 1.07 -14.95 -6.92
CA LEU A 206 2.04 -14.50 -5.93
C LEU A 206 1.54 -13.18 -5.35
N MET A 207 1.47 -13.11 -4.03
CA MET A 207 0.86 -11.98 -3.33
C MET A 207 1.69 -11.51 -2.15
N ASN A 208 1.39 -10.30 -1.67
CA ASN A 208 2.01 -9.79 -0.46
C ASN A 208 1.64 -10.71 0.73
N PRO A 209 2.56 -10.97 1.67
CA PRO A 209 2.29 -11.76 2.87
C PRO A 209 1.08 -11.31 3.69
N SER A 210 0.69 -10.04 3.61
CA SER A 210 -0.48 -9.51 4.32
C SER A 210 -1.79 -9.62 3.53
N ASP A 211 -1.77 -10.03 2.26
CA ASP A 211 -2.97 -10.14 1.43
C ASP A 211 -3.84 -11.34 1.83
N VAL A 212 -5.17 -11.15 1.79
CA VAL A 212 -6.12 -12.23 2.11
C VAL A 212 -6.32 -13.24 0.97
N GLY A 213 -5.86 -12.92 -0.24
CA GLY A 213 -5.96 -13.76 -1.43
C GLY A 213 -6.29 -12.97 -2.70
N PRO A 214 -6.18 -13.62 -3.87
CA PRO A 214 -6.27 -12.96 -5.17
C PRO A 214 -7.68 -12.47 -5.50
N MET A 215 -7.75 -11.31 -6.15
CA MET A 215 -9.00 -10.78 -6.68
C MET A 215 -9.43 -11.51 -7.96
N ARG A 216 -10.71 -11.42 -8.33
CA ARG A 216 -11.23 -12.11 -9.54
C ARG A 216 -10.68 -11.55 -10.84
N ASP A 217 -10.50 -10.24 -10.87
CA ASP A 217 -9.91 -9.49 -11.98
C ASP A 217 -8.38 -9.48 -11.93
N ALA A 218 -7.77 -10.05 -10.89
CA ALA A 218 -6.32 -10.20 -10.83
C ALA A 218 -5.88 -11.23 -11.86
N SER A 219 -4.97 -10.80 -12.74
CA SER A 219 -4.28 -11.70 -13.65
C SER A 219 -3.43 -12.69 -12.85
N PRO A 220 -3.52 -14.00 -13.11
CA PRO A 220 -2.59 -14.95 -12.52
C PRO A 220 -1.18 -14.67 -13.04
N VAL A 221 -0.19 -14.92 -12.20
CA VAL A 221 1.23 -14.87 -12.61
C VAL A 221 1.44 -15.85 -13.75
N LEU A 222 0.91 -17.06 -13.61
CA LEU A 222 0.96 -18.10 -14.64
C LEU A 222 -0.33 -18.95 -14.61
N LYS A 223 -0.83 -19.31 -15.80
CA LYS A 223 -1.83 -20.38 -15.96
C LYS A 223 -1.12 -21.64 -16.43
N LEU A 224 -0.77 -22.51 -15.49
CA LEU A 224 0.03 -23.70 -15.76
C LEU A 224 -0.84 -24.78 -16.41
N ARG A 225 -0.45 -25.24 -17.60
CA ARG A 225 -1.07 -26.37 -18.32
C ARG A 225 -0.22 -27.65 -18.29
N ARG A 226 1.06 -27.48 -17.97
CA ARG A 226 2.10 -28.52 -17.88
C ARG A 226 3.08 -28.09 -16.78
N ALA A 227 3.96 -29.00 -16.37
CA ALA A 227 5.05 -28.68 -15.46
C ALA A 227 5.90 -27.53 -16.04
N ALA A 228 6.25 -26.56 -15.19
CA ALA A 228 7.09 -25.43 -15.56
C ALA A 228 8.01 -25.06 -14.41
N ARG A 229 9.16 -24.46 -14.74
CA ARG A 229 10.10 -23.87 -13.78
C ARG A 229 9.92 -22.36 -13.80
N VAL A 230 9.67 -21.77 -12.64
CA VAL A 230 9.46 -20.33 -12.49
C VAL A 230 10.65 -19.76 -11.72
N ARG A 231 11.28 -18.73 -12.28
CA ARG A 231 12.32 -17.95 -11.59
C ARG A 231 11.69 -16.64 -11.14
N LEU A 232 11.87 -16.29 -9.88
CA LEU A 232 11.40 -15.04 -9.31
C LEU A 232 12.59 -14.08 -9.21
N GLU A 233 12.37 -12.86 -9.70
CA GLU A 233 13.25 -11.73 -9.51
C GLU A 233 12.48 -10.69 -8.69
N VAL A 234 13.07 -10.24 -7.60
CA VAL A 234 12.41 -9.35 -6.65
C VAL A 234 13.11 -8.00 -6.70
N HIS A 235 12.34 -6.97 -7.05
CA HIS A 235 12.74 -5.58 -6.87
C HIS A 235 12.04 -5.06 -5.62
N TYR A 236 12.82 -4.59 -4.64
CA TYR A 236 12.32 -4.12 -3.36
C TYR A 236 12.55 -2.62 -3.23
N THR A 237 11.51 -1.90 -2.81
CA THR A 237 11.58 -0.48 -2.48
C THR A 237 11.12 -0.32 -1.05
N TYR A 238 11.93 0.35 -0.23
CA TYR A 238 11.64 0.55 1.17
C TYR A 238 11.79 2.02 1.57
N ALA A 239 11.16 2.38 2.67
CA ALA A 239 11.24 3.70 3.27
C ALA A 239 12.17 3.64 4.50
N THR A 240 13.15 4.54 4.55
CA THR A 240 14.03 4.69 5.72
C THR A 240 13.24 5.10 6.95
N SER A 241 13.68 4.66 8.14
CA SER A 241 12.99 4.96 9.39
C SER A 241 12.78 6.45 9.66
N ASP A 242 13.65 7.31 9.12
CA ASP A 242 13.60 8.77 9.32
C ASP A 242 12.36 9.41 8.70
N LEU A 243 11.80 8.80 7.65
CA LEU A 243 10.55 9.26 7.05
C LEU A 243 9.33 9.11 7.99
N LYS A 244 9.50 8.42 9.13
CA LYS A 244 8.46 8.38 10.18
C LYS A 244 8.23 9.74 10.84
N MET A 245 9.20 10.66 10.78
CA MET A 245 9.04 12.03 11.28
C MET A 245 8.05 12.86 10.45
N LEU A 246 7.87 12.52 9.17
CA LEU A 246 6.92 13.17 8.28
C LEU A 246 5.51 12.63 8.49
N SER A 247 4.51 13.50 8.31
CA SER A 247 3.11 13.07 8.32
C SER A 247 2.80 12.13 7.14
N ARG A 248 1.72 11.33 7.27
CA ARG A 248 1.27 10.44 6.18
C ARG A 248 0.97 11.19 4.88
N TYR A 249 0.45 12.41 4.99
CA TYR A 249 0.18 13.27 3.84
C TYR A 249 1.47 13.77 3.19
N GLN A 250 2.52 14.06 3.96
CA GLN A 250 3.80 14.51 3.41
C GLN A 250 4.58 13.38 2.75
N ARG A 251 4.64 12.19 3.37
CA ARG A 251 5.45 11.08 2.85
C ARG A 251 4.75 10.23 1.78
N GLN A 252 3.43 10.39 1.61
CA GLN A 252 2.61 9.68 0.60
C GLN A 252 2.73 8.14 0.60
N CYS A 253 3.22 7.55 1.70
CA CYS A 253 3.43 6.11 1.84
C CYS A 253 3.03 5.61 3.24
N TYR A 254 2.82 4.29 3.34
CA TYR A 254 2.45 3.60 4.57
C TYR A 254 3.55 2.64 4.99
N TYR A 255 3.84 2.60 6.28
CA TYR A 255 4.66 1.54 6.86
C TYR A 255 3.84 0.27 7.11
N GLU A 256 4.54 -0.85 7.23
CA GLU A 256 3.93 -2.11 7.62
C GLU A 256 3.14 -1.96 8.94
N GLY A 257 1.90 -2.45 8.94
CA GLY A 257 0.98 -2.35 10.08
C GLY A 257 0.21 -1.03 10.20
N GLU A 258 0.54 0.03 9.47
CA GLU A 258 -0.22 1.29 9.54
C GLU A 258 -1.57 1.24 8.82
N GLN A 259 -1.63 0.49 7.73
CA GLN A 259 -2.79 0.37 6.84
C GLN A 259 -2.82 -1.03 6.22
N SER A 260 -4.01 -1.50 5.87
CA SER A 260 -4.15 -2.72 5.07
C SER A 260 -3.51 -2.53 3.68
N THR A 261 -3.02 -3.61 3.10
CA THR A 261 -2.54 -3.63 1.71
C THR A 261 -3.59 -3.07 0.73
N TYR A 262 -3.13 -2.61 -0.43
CA TYR A 262 -4.01 -2.10 -1.49
C TYR A 262 -5.11 -3.11 -1.86
N ASN A 263 -4.74 -4.38 -2.03
CA ASN A 263 -5.68 -5.46 -2.38
C ASN A 263 -6.75 -5.65 -1.29
N ASN A 264 -6.35 -5.68 -0.02
CA ASN A 264 -7.28 -5.83 1.10
C ASN A 264 -8.21 -4.60 1.24
N CYS A 265 -7.67 -3.38 1.05
CA CYS A 265 -8.44 -2.14 1.07
C CYS A 265 -9.49 -2.13 -0.05
N ARG A 266 -9.08 -2.46 -1.27
CA ARG A 266 -9.94 -2.56 -2.45
C ARG A 266 -11.04 -3.59 -2.23
N LEU A 267 -10.69 -4.77 -1.70
CA LEU A 267 -11.65 -5.81 -1.37
C LEU A 267 -12.68 -5.33 -0.35
N ASN A 268 -12.26 -4.59 0.68
CA ASN A 268 -13.16 -3.99 1.67
C ASN A 268 -14.13 -3.00 1.03
N CYS A 269 -13.60 -2.12 0.18
CA CYS A 269 -14.39 -1.13 -0.54
C CYS A 269 -15.46 -1.79 -1.41
N VAL A 270 -15.08 -2.76 -2.24
CA VAL A 270 -15.98 -3.50 -3.11
C VAL A 270 -17.03 -4.26 -2.31
N SER A 271 -16.62 -4.94 -1.22
CA SER A 271 -17.55 -5.69 -0.37
C SER A 271 -18.61 -4.76 0.26
N ASN A 272 -18.18 -3.59 0.75
CA ASN A 272 -19.09 -2.61 1.34
C ASN A 272 -20.04 -1.99 0.30
N ASP A 273 -19.56 -1.72 -0.91
CA ASP A 273 -20.38 -1.17 -1.99
C ASP A 273 -21.46 -2.18 -2.45
N ILE A 274 -21.07 -3.45 -2.64
CA ILE A 274 -22.00 -4.53 -2.97
C ILE A 274 -23.07 -4.66 -1.89
N PHE A 275 -22.69 -4.68 -0.61
CA PHE A 275 -23.67 -4.84 0.46
C PHE A 275 -24.61 -3.63 0.60
N LYS A 276 -24.11 -2.41 0.39
CA LYS A 276 -24.96 -1.20 0.39
C LYS A 276 -26.02 -1.24 -0.70
N LYS A 277 -25.67 -1.72 -1.90
CA LYS A 277 -26.56 -1.76 -3.07
C LYS A 277 -27.47 -2.99 -3.09
N CYS A 278 -26.90 -4.17 -2.84
CA CYS A 278 -27.58 -5.45 -3.07
C CYS A 278 -28.05 -6.13 -1.78
N ARG A 279 -27.62 -5.66 -0.60
CA ARG A 279 -27.93 -6.25 0.73
C ARG A 279 -27.52 -7.72 0.92
N CYS A 280 -26.76 -8.27 -0.02
CA CYS A 280 -26.19 -9.61 0.03
C CYS A 280 -24.71 -9.55 -0.38
N LEU A 281 -23.97 -10.65 -0.13
CA LEU A 281 -22.58 -10.79 -0.55
C LEU A 281 -22.41 -12.06 -1.39
N PRO A 282 -21.51 -12.04 -2.40
CA PRO A 282 -21.06 -13.23 -3.11
C PRO A 282 -20.54 -14.32 -2.17
N TRP A 283 -20.64 -15.58 -2.59
CA TRP A 283 -20.24 -16.76 -1.82
C TRP A 283 -18.79 -16.73 -1.31
N PHE A 284 -17.90 -16.07 -2.05
CA PHE A 284 -16.46 -15.94 -1.72
C PHE A 284 -16.13 -14.80 -0.74
N LEU A 285 -17.08 -13.92 -0.39
CA LEU A 285 -16.89 -12.80 0.55
C LEU A 285 -17.50 -13.05 1.93
N ILE A 286 -18.24 -14.14 2.10
CA ILE A 286 -18.93 -14.50 3.35
C ILE A 286 -18.00 -15.31 4.25
N GLU A 287 -17.96 -15.02 5.55
CA GLU A 287 -17.33 -15.89 6.56
C GLU A 287 -18.21 -15.97 7.82
N ASN A 288 -18.73 -17.16 8.14
CA ASN A 288 -19.58 -17.41 9.32
C ASN A 288 -20.73 -16.39 9.52
N GLY A 289 -21.37 -15.95 8.43
CA GLY A 289 -22.44 -14.96 8.47
C GLY A 289 -21.99 -13.52 8.80
N ARG A 290 -20.68 -13.24 8.82
CA ARG A 290 -20.10 -11.91 9.02
C ARG A 290 -19.10 -11.55 7.91
N PHE A 291 -18.87 -10.25 7.75
CA PHE A 291 -17.93 -9.69 6.79
C PHE A 291 -16.49 -10.17 7.07
N LYS A 292 -15.82 -10.69 6.05
CA LYS A 292 -14.42 -11.20 6.08
C LYS A 292 -13.37 -10.14 6.46
N LEU A 293 -13.76 -8.87 6.51
CA LEU A 293 -12.86 -7.75 6.81
C LEU A 293 -13.36 -7.07 8.08
N ARG A 294 -12.61 -7.22 9.18
CA ARG A 294 -12.86 -6.42 10.39
C ARG A 294 -12.86 -4.94 9.99
N PRO A 295 -13.95 -4.20 10.21
CA PRO A 295 -13.92 -2.76 10.00
C PRO A 295 -13.05 -2.17 11.11
N TRP A 296 -11.83 -1.77 10.79
CA TRP A 296 -11.08 -0.85 11.65
C TRP A 296 -11.85 0.46 11.69
N ARG A 297 -12.73 0.59 12.70
CA ARG A 297 -13.62 1.72 12.99
C ARG A 297 -14.79 1.93 12.02
N MET A 298 -15.81 1.07 12.11
CA MET A 298 -17.17 1.60 12.08
C MET A 298 -17.63 1.75 13.53
N ARG A 299 -17.60 2.99 14.06
CA ARG A 299 -18.52 3.35 15.14
C ARG A 299 -19.91 3.16 14.54
N LEU A 300 -20.52 2.01 14.80
CA LEU A 300 -21.96 1.83 14.63
C LEU A 300 -22.60 2.90 15.52
N LYS A 301 -23.01 4.03 14.92
CA LYS A 301 -24.11 4.79 15.50
C LYS A 301 -25.31 3.85 15.44
N LYS A 302 -25.64 3.26 16.59
CA LYS A 302 -26.99 2.76 16.84
C LYS A 302 -27.93 3.93 16.52
N ILE A 303 -28.78 3.72 15.53
CA ILE A 303 -30.10 4.35 15.48
C ILE A 303 -31.01 3.39 16.23
#